data_AF-A0A436W0W5-F1
#
_entry.id   AF-A0A436W0W5-F1
#
_cell.length_a   1.000
_cell.length_b   1.000
_cell.length_c   1.000
_cell.angle_alpha   90.00
_cell.angle_beta   90.00
_cell.angle_gamma   90.00
#
_symmetry.space_group_name_H-M   'P 1'
#
loop_
_entity.id
_entity.type
_entity.pdbx_description
1 polymer ?
#
loop_
_entity_poly.entity_id
_entity_poly.type
_entity_poly.pdbx_seq_one_letter_code
_entity_poly.pdbx_strand_id
1 'polypeptide(L)'
;VFDPAEALGRSDLPPDLYPGALGTIGGGNHFCELQAVDETIDAAGESLFDRQKLYLLVHSGSRGLGAVVFGQMLDRQSAITAGLDPDSADGIHWRRQHDVCVAWASLNRSLIAERAASVLKSDVRLVADIPHNLVRQRVGGFVHHKGSAAVAAGDIAPIAGSRASLSYVVQVLDATGSSLGGISHGAGRKYDRATMHGRAGRNRSERDALLRNGWGGQLICDDRNLVIEEAASAYKDAGQVVRDLAEAGLVLALAAMKPLVTYKKAVEGPSDRTRSKPIRDRQGRRDRHARD
;
A
#
# COMPACT_ATOMS: atom_id res chain seq x y z
N VAL A 1 -3.05 -13.94 -21.29
CA VAL A 1 -3.45 -14.27 -19.90
C VAL A 1 -2.21 -14.05 -19.06
N PHE A 2 -2.31 -13.38 -17.91
CA PHE A 2 -1.16 -13.15 -17.03
C PHE A 2 -0.73 -14.48 -16.40
N ASP A 3 0.54 -14.87 -16.58
CA ASP A 3 1.15 -16.05 -15.97
C ASP A 3 2.26 -15.63 -14.97
N PRO A 4 2.04 -15.79 -13.66
CA PRO A 4 3.03 -15.54 -12.63
C PRO A 4 4.36 -16.30 -12.81
N ALA A 5 4.31 -17.56 -13.25
CA ALA A 5 5.50 -18.39 -13.38
C ALA A 5 6.36 -17.93 -14.57
N GLU A 6 5.72 -17.56 -15.67
CA GLU A 6 6.40 -16.95 -16.81
C GLU A 6 7.05 -15.61 -16.42
N ALA A 7 6.34 -14.78 -15.65
CA ALA A 7 6.89 -13.51 -15.16
C ALA A 7 8.10 -13.71 -14.25
N LEU A 8 8.10 -14.72 -13.37
CA LEU A 8 9.26 -15.08 -12.55
C LEU A 8 10.41 -15.61 -13.42
N GLY A 9 10.13 -16.47 -14.40
CA GLY A 9 11.15 -17.03 -15.29
C GLY A 9 11.84 -16.00 -16.19
N ARG A 10 11.24 -14.81 -16.37
CA ARG A 10 11.86 -13.67 -17.07
C ARG A 10 12.63 -12.72 -16.13
N SER A 11 12.66 -13.02 -14.84
CA SER A 11 13.37 -12.25 -13.80
C SER A 11 14.57 -13.02 -13.26
N ASP A 12 15.38 -12.38 -12.43
CA ASP A 12 16.50 -13.03 -11.72
C ASP A 12 16.04 -13.80 -10.46
N LEU A 13 14.73 -14.00 -10.28
CA LEU A 13 14.14 -14.71 -9.14
C LEU A 13 13.90 -16.18 -9.48
N PRO A 14 13.88 -17.08 -8.46
CA PRO A 14 13.50 -18.48 -8.68
C PRO A 14 12.09 -18.59 -9.31
N PRO A 15 11.91 -19.45 -10.32
CA PRO A 15 10.67 -19.51 -11.12
C PRO A 15 9.44 -19.99 -10.33
N ASP A 16 9.65 -20.68 -9.22
CA ASP A 16 8.62 -21.20 -8.31
C ASP A 16 8.48 -20.37 -7.02
N LEU A 17 9.12 -19.19 -6.96
CA LEU A 17 9.10 -18.34 -5.77
C LEU A 17 7.73 -17.69 -5.55
N TYR A 18 6.91 -18.34 -4.74
CA TYR A 18 5.63 -17.84 -4.26
C TYR A 18 4.67 -17.33 -5.38
N PRO A 19 4.51 -18.05 -6.51
CA PRO A 19 3.85 -17.55 -7.72
C PRO A 19 2.37 -17.22 -7.52
N GLY A 20 1.68 -17.95 -6.63
CA GLY A 20 0.23 -17.80 -6.42
C GLY A 20 -0.20 -16.44 -5.85
N ALA A 21 0.73 -15.64 -5.30
CA ALA A 21 0.44 -14.29 -4.80
C ALA A 21 1.03 -13.18 -5.68
N LEU A 22 1.79 -13.51 -6.73
CA LEU A 22 2.45 -12.54 -7.57
C LEU A 22 1.45 -11.80 -8.49
N GLY A 23 1.67 -10.51 -8.69
CA GLY A 23 0.75 -9.62 -9.38
C GLY A 23 -0.54 -9.33 -8.59
N THR A 24 -0.49 -9.42 -7.26
CA THR A 24 -1.66 -9.17 -6.37
C THR A 24 -1.37 -8.08 -5.34
N ILE A 25 -2.41 -7.30 -5.00
CA ILE A 25 -2.29 -6.14 -4.10
C ILE A 25 -2.16 -6.58 -2.65
N GLY A 26 -3.13 -7.35 -2.16
CA GLY A 26 -3.20 -7.76 -0.77
C GLY A 26 -4.21 -7.03 0.10
N GLY A 27 -4.00 -7.11 1.41
CA GLY A 27 -4.88 -6.53 2.43
C GLY A 27 -4.26 -5.30 3.12
N GLY A 28 -4.96 -4.80 4.14
CA GLY A 28 -4.51 -3.65 4.93
C GLY A 28 -4.44 -2.37 4.10
N ASN A 29 -3.35 -1.62 4.23
CA ASN A 29 -3.16 -0.35 3.53
C ASN A 29 -2.67 -0.51 2.07
N HIS A 30 -2.62 -1.73 1.53
CA HIS A 30 -2.25 -1.95 0.14
C HIS A 30 -3.37 -1.50 -0.82
N PHE A 31 -2.98 -0.98 -1.98
CA PHE A 31 -3.89 -0.52 -3.05
C PHE A 31 -3.18 -0.37 -4.39
N CYS A 32 -3.98 -0.26 -5.46
CA CYS A 32 -3.58 0.30 -6.75
C CYS A 32 -4.51 1.49 -7.02
N GLU A 33 -3.95 2.69 -7.19
CA GLU A 33 -4.73 3.91 -7.27
C GLU A 33 -4.42 4.70 -8.54
N LEU A 34 -5.47 4.98 -9.32
CA LEU A 34 -5.42 5.89 -10.45
C LEU A 34 -5.61 7.33 -9.93
N GLN A 35 -4.68 8.20 -10.30
CA GLN A 35 -4.60 9.57 -9.81
C GLN A 35 -4.52 10.56 -10.97
N ALA A 36 -5.02 11.77 -10.72
CA ALA A 36 -4.78 12.92 -11.57
C ALA A 36 -3.98 13.97 -10.80
N VAL A 37 -3.21 14.78 -11.52
CA VAL A 37 -2.54 15.95 -10.94
C VAL A 37 -3.60 16.95 -10.49
N ASP A 38 -3.59 17.27 -9.20
CA ASP A 38 -4.43 18.31 -8.64
C ASP A 38 -3.74 19.68 -8.75
N GLU A 39 -2.47 19.73 -8.37
CA GLU A 39 -1.61 20.90 -8.39
C GLU A 39 -0.16 20.49 -8.72
N THR A 40 0.53 21.32 -9.49
CA THR A 40 1.98 21.25 -9.72
C THR A 40 2.64 22.33 -8.86
N ILE A 41 3.69 21.99 -8.12
CA ILE A 41 4.21 22.80 -7.00
C ILE A 41 5.54 23.51 -7.39
N ASP A 42 5.99 23.32 -8.63
CA ASP A 42 7.26 23.78 -9.18
C ASP A 42 7.41 25.31 -9.16
N ALA A 43 8.54 25.80 -8.63
CA ALA A 43 8.85 27.23 -8.52
C ALA A 43 9.76 27.79 -9.65
N ALA A 44 10.24 26.96 -10.59
CA ALA A 44 11.37 27.34 -11.46
C ALA A 44 11.38 26.81 -12.91
N GLY A 45 10.35 26.11 -13.41
CA GLY A 45 10.38 25.54 -14.77
C GLY A 45 9.25 24.57 -15.10
N GLU A 46 9.36 23.89 -16.25
CA GLU A 46 8.37 22.91 -16.73
C GLU A 46 8.12 21.78 -15.72
N SER A 47 6.84 21.51 -15.43
CA SER A 47 6.44 20.47 -14.51
C SER A 47 6.80 19.08 -15.03
N LEU A 48 7.44 18.28 -14.16
CA LEU A 48 7.64 16.84 -14.41
C LEU A 48 6.33 16.06 -14.52
N PHE A 49 5.24 16.63 -14.00
CA PHE A 49 3.90 16.04 -13.99
C PHE A 49 2.94 16.80 -14.91
N ASP A 50 2.40 16.08 -15.89
CA ASP A 50 1.49 16.60 -16.89
C ASP A 50 0.05 16.44 -16.42
N ARG A 51 -0.67 17.57 -16.30
CA ARG A 51 -2.07 17.61 -15.85
C ARG A 51 -3.04 16.91 -16.81
N GLN A 52 -2.62 16.64 -18.04
CA GLN A 52 -3.41 15.90 -19.03
C GLN A 52 -3.19 14.39 -18.95
N LYS A 53 -2.26 13.92 -18.12
CA LYS A 53 -1.96 12.49 -17.93
C LYS A 53 -2.53 11.97 -16.62
N LEU A 54 -2.70 10.65 -16.60
CA LEU A 54 -3.05 9.89 -15.41
C LEU A 54 -1.83 9.18 -14.86
N TYR A 55 -1.84 8.96 -13.55
CA TYR A 55 -0.74 8.36 -12.82
C TYR A 55 -1.25 7.19 -11.99
N LEU A 56 -0.44 6.14 -11.87
CA LEU A 56 -0.74 4.97 -11.05
C LEU A 56 0.17 4.95 -9.83
N LEU A 57 -0.42 4.93 -8.64
CA LEU A 57 0.27 4.67 -7.38
C LEU A 57 -0.05 3.25 -6.91
N VAL A 58 0.94 2.36 -6.97
CA VAL A 58 0.83 0.98 -6.49
C VAL A 58 1.52 0.84 -5.15
N HIS A 59 0.73 0.58 -4.10
CA HIS A 59 1.23 0.30 -2.76
C HIS A 59 1.05 -1.19 -2.44
N SER A 60 2.12 -1.96 -2.57
CA SER A 60 2.17 -3.38 -2.21
C SER A 60 3.59 -3.82 -1.86
N GLY A 61 3.73 -5.02 -1.31
CA GLY A 61 4.99 -5.59 -0.83
C GLY A 61 5.16 -7.04 -1.25
N SER A 62 5.98 -7.78 -0.50
CA SER A 62 6.32 -9.19 -0.73
C SER A 62 5.22 -10.18 -0.36
N ARG A 63 3.98 -9.70 -0.16
CA ARG A 63 2.81 -10.51 0.20
C ARG A 63 3.12 -11.46 1.36
N GLY A 64 2.78 -12.74 1.25
CA GLY A 64 3.05 -13.75 2.27
C GLY A 64 4.52 -14.20 2.31
N LEU A 65 5.28 -14.01 1.22
CA LEU A 65 6.67 -14.47 1.12
C LEU A 65 7.54 -13.86 2.22
N GLY A 66 7.45 -12.54 2.44
CA GLY A 66 8.21 -11.88 3.50
C GLY A 66 7.91 -12.42 4.90
N ALA A 67 6.65 -12.77 5.17
CA ALA A 67 6.24 -13.37 6.44
C ALA A 67 6.79 -14.80 6.61
N VAL A 68 6.79 -15.60 5.52
CA VAL A 68 7.39 -16.94 5.51
C VAL A 68 8.90 -16.87 5.78
N VAL A 69 9.61 -16.00 5.07
CA VAL A 69 11.06 -15.80 5.25
C VAL A 69 11.38 -15.34 6.68
N PHE A 70 10.59 -14.42 7.24
CA PHE A 70 10.79 -13.99 8.62
C PHE A 70 10.49 -15.10 9.64
N GLY A 71 9.44 -15.89 9.42
CA GLY A 71 9.11 -17.05 10.27
C GLY A 71 10.23 -18.10 10.27
N GLN A 72 10.74 -18.45 9.10
CA GLN A 72 11.89 -19.38 8.97
C GLN A 72 13.13 -18.87 9.72
N MET A 73 13.32 -17.55 9.77
CA MET A 73 14.42 -16.96 10.54
C MET A 73 14.18 -17.05 12.04
N LEU A 74 12.95 -16.82 12.51
CA LEU A 74 12.59 -16.99 13.92
C LEU A 74 12.78 -18.43 14.40
N ASP A 75 12.45 -19.41 13.56
CA ASP A 75 12.62 -20.83 13.88
C ASP A 75 14.10 -21.20 14.02
N ARG A 76 14.99 -20.54 13.26
CA ARG A 76 16.46 -20.74 13.33
C ARG A 76 17.10 -19.99 14.49
N GLN A 77 16.64 -18.77 14.75
CA GLN A 77 17.18 -17.87 15.75
C GLN A 77 16.05 -17.19 16.52
N SER A 78 15.58 -17.86 17.57
CA SER A 78 14.48 -17.37 18.40
C SER A 78 14.81 -16.07 19.14
N ALA A 79 16.11 -15.76 19.33
CA ALA A 79 16.58 -14.53 19.95
C ALA A 79 16.78 -13.36 18.98
N ILE A 80 16.30 -13.44 17.72
CA ILE A 80 16.44 -12.36 16.73
C ILE A 80 15.88 -11.00 17.18
N THR A 81 14.99 -11.00 18.18
CA THR A 81 14.49 -9.77 18.83
C THR A 81 15.58 -8.96 19.50
N ALA A 82 16.70 -9.57 19.88
CA ALA A 82 17.91 -8.91 20.39
C ALA A 82 18.81 -8.35 19.27
N GLY A 83 18.47 -8.59 18.01
CA GLY A 83 19.30 -8.29 16.84
C GLY A 83 19.99 -9.54 16.30
N LEU A 84 20.51 -9.42 15.08
CA LEU A 84 21.25 -10.46 14.38
C LEU A 84 22.60 -9.89 13.98
N ASP A 85 23.68 -10.60 14.32
CA ASP A 85 25.01 -10.24 13.83
C ASP A 85 25.02 -10.34 12.29
N PRO A 86 25.22 -9.23 11.57
CA PRO A 86 25.17 -9.22 10.12
C PRO A 86 26.24 -10.11 9.47
N ASP A 87 27.35 -10.37 10.14
CA ASP A 87 28.47 -11.13 9.58
C ASP A 87 28.43 -12.61 9.95
N SER A 88 27.50 -13.00 10.83
CA SER A 88 27.19 -14.39 11.11
C SER A 88 26.60 -15.10 9.88
N ALA A 89 26.71 -16.44 9.86
CA ALA A 89 26.11 -17.26 8.79
C ALA A 89 24.59 -17.00 8.65
N ASP A 90 23.90 -16.85 9.77
CA ASP A 90 22.47 -16.53 9.81
C ASP A 90 22.18 -15.10 9.32
N GLY A 91 23.02 -14.13 9.69
CA GLY A 91 22.95 -12.75 9.19
C GLY A 91 23.09 -12.65 7.68
N ILE A 92 24.11 -13.33 7.13
CA ILE A 92 24.32 -13.42 5.68
C ILE A 92 23.14 -14.12 5.00
N HIS A 93 22.66 -15.22 5.57
CA HIS A 93 21.54 -15.97 5.02
C HIS A 93 20.25 -15.14 4.98
N TRP A 94 19.90 -14.50 6.11
CA TRP A 94 18.72 -13.66 6.22
C TRP A 94 18.77 -12.50 5.22
N ARG A 95 19.91 -11.80 5.09
CA ARG A 95 20.06 -10.68 4.12
C ARG A 95 19.80 -11.14 2.68
N ARG A 96 20.32 -12.31 2.28
CA ARG A 96 20.05 -12.86 0.94
C ARG A 96 18.56 -13.12 0.72
N GLN A 97 17.88 -13.73 1.69
CA GLN A 97 16.43 -13.99 1.57
C GLN A 97 15.60 -12.70 1.63
N HIS A 98 16.03 -11.73 2.42
CA HIS A 98 15.47 -10.38 2.46
C HIS A 98 15.56 -9.70 1.08
N ASP A 99 16.72 -9.73 0.44
CA ASP A 99 16.93 -9.06 -0.86
C ASP A 99 16.06 -9.72 -1.96
N VAL A 100 15.92 -11.04 -1.92
CA VAL A 100 14.97 -11.79 -2.75
C VAL A 100 13.53 -11.33 -2.49
N CYS A 101 13.12 -11.10 -1.24
CA CYS A 101 11.79 -10.56 -0.93
C CYS A 101 11.59 -9.15 -1.47
N VAL A 102 12.61 -8.28 -1.42
CA VAL A 102 12.55 -6.90 -1.93
C VAL A 102 12.42 -6.91 -3.46
N ALA A 103 13.21 -7.73 -4.15
CA ALA A 103 13.14 -7.90 -5.59
C ALA A 103 11.78 -8.47 -6.04
N TRP A 104 11.28 -9.51 -5.35
CA TRP A 104 9.94 -10.05 -5.59
C TRP A 104 8.84 -8.99 -5.37
N ALA A 105 8.96 -8.15 -4.34
CA ALA A 105 8.01 -7.08 -4.08
C ALA A 105 8.01 -6.01 -5.19
N SER A 106 9.18 -5.69 -5.75
CA SER A 106 9.30 -4.79 -6.91
C SER A 106 8.61 -5.39 -8.14
N LEU A 107 8.92 -6.65 -8.49
CA LEU A 107 8.25 -7.36 -9.57
C LEU A 107 6.73 -7.39 -9.37
N ASN A 108 6.26 -7.68 -8.16
CA ASN A 108 4.84 -7.69 -7.83
C ASN A 108 4.18 -6.33 -8.12
N ARG A 109 4.80 -5.21 -7.75
CA ARG A 109 4.27 -3.86 -8.02
C ARG A 109 4.22 -3.55 -9.52
N SER A 110 5.27 -3.89 -10.26
CA SER A 110 5.30 -3.71 -11.72
C SER A 110 4.20 -4.49 -12.42
N LEU A 111 3.99 -5.76 -12.05
CA LEU A 111 2.93 -6.60 -12.63
C LEU A 111 1.52 -6.11 -12.28
N ILE A 112 1.31 -5.56 -11.07
CA ILE A 112 0.03 -4.92 -10.71
C ILE A 112 -0.21 -3.70 -11.61
N ALA A 113 0.81 -2.87 -11.84
CA ALA A 113 0.71 -1.68 -12.70
C ALA A 113 0.40 -2.07 -14.15
N GLU A 114 1.09 -3.07 -14.70
CA GLU A 114 0.84 -3.60 -16.05
C GLU A 114 -0.58 -4.16 -16.20
N ARG A 115 -1.08 -4.90 -15.20
CA ARG A 115 -2.46 -5.40 -15.20
C ARG A 115 -3.48 -4.26 -15.17
N ALA A 116 -3.24 -3.24 -14.34
CA ALA A 116 -4.10 -2.05 -14.30
C ALA A 116 -4.10 -1.33 -15.66
N ALA A 117 -2.92 -1.13 -16.26
CA ALA A 117 -2.75 -0.49 -17.56
C ALA A 117 -3.45 -1.27 -18.69
N SER A 118 -3.36 -2.60 -18.69
CA SER A 118 -4.05 -3.47 -19.63
C SER A 118 -5.58 -3.30 -19.56
N VAL A 119 -6.16 -3.26 -18.35
CA VAL A 119 -7.61 -3.01 -18.16
C VAL A 119 -8.00 -1.60 -18.60
N LEU A 120 -7.14 -0.61 -18.35
CA LEU A 120 -7.30 0.78 -18.79
C LEU A 120 -6.99 1.00 -20.28
N LYS A 121 -6.57 -0.05 -21.00
CA LYS A 121 -6.15 0.01 -22.42
C LYS A 121 -5.13 1.12 -22.67
N SER A 122 -4.16 1.23 -21.77
CA SER A 122 -3.15 2.28 -21.77
C SER A 122 -1.76 1.67 -21.63
N ASP A 123 -0.75 2.38 -22.13
CA ASP A 123 0.64 2.07 -21.83
C ASP A 123 0.98 2.53 -20.39
N VAL A 124 1.96 1.86 -19.78
CA VAL A 124 2.49 2.25 -18.47
C VAL A 124 3.99 2.46 -18.55
N ARG A 125 4.47 3.53 -17.91
CA ARG A 125 5.88 3.84 -17.77
C ARG A 125 6.19 4.04 -16.28
N LEU A 126 7.22 3.37 -15.79
CA LEU A 126 7.68 3.55 -14.43
C LEU A 126 8.21 4.98 -14.22
N VAL A 127 7.72 5.65 -13.18
CA VAL A 127 8.25 6.95 -12.71
C VAL A 127 9.25 6.71 -11.58
N ALA A 128 8.85 5.94 -10.57
CA ALA A 128 9.70 5.58 -9.44
C ALA A 128 9.22 4.28 -8.79
N ASP A 129 10.14 3.51 -8.24
CA ASP A 129 9.85 2.37 -7.36
C ASP A 129 10.64 2.48 -6.05
N ILE A 130 9.97 2.88 -4.97
CA ILE A 130 10.61 3.21 -3.69
C ILE A 130 10.12 2.29 -2.57
N PRO A 131 10.95 1.32 -2.13
CA PRO A 131 10.59 0.44 -1.03
C PRO A 131 10.68 1.18 0.31
N HIS A 132 9.81 0.82 1.26
CA HIS A 132 9.73 1.48 2.57
C HIS A 132 9.75 0.53 3.79
N ASN A 133 10.03 -0.76 3.55
CA ASN A 133 10.26 -1.78 4.56
C ASN A 133 11.40 -2.67 4.08
N LEU A 134 12.62 -2.37 4.52
CA LEU A 134 13.84 -3.06 4.09
C LEU A 134 15.01 -2.71 5.00
N VAL A 135 16.08 -3.48 4.88
CA VAL A 135 17.39 -3.13 5.44
C VAL A 135 18.35 -2.83 4.30
N ARG A 136 19.11 -1.74 4.40
CA ARG A 136 20.16 -1.37 3.43
C ARG A 136 21.51 -1.32 4.11
N GLN A 137 22.52 -1.88 3.44
CA GLN A 137 23.91 -1.70 3.86
C GLN A 137 24.39 -0.29 3.48
N ARG A 138 25.11 0.35 4.40
CA ARG A 138 25.74 1.66 4.25
C ARG A 138 27.15 1.61 4.83
N VAL A 139 27.94 2.64 4.55
CA VAL A 139 29.23 2.83 5.24
C VAL A 139 28.95 2.92 6.74
N GLY A 140 29.59 2.05 7.53
CA GLY A 140 29.42 2.01 8.99
C GLY A 140 28.28 1.15 9.52
N GLY A 141 27.50 0.45 8.67
CA GLY A 141 26.55 -0.56 9.14
C GLY A 141 25.29 -0.73 8.28
N PHE A 142 24.15 -0.96 8.96
CA PHE A 142 22.87 -1.26 8.34
C PHE A 142 21.81 -0.24 8.75
N VAL A 143 21.05 0.25 7.78
CA VAL A 143 19.93 1.16 8.01
C VAL A 143 18.64 0.35 7.87
N HIS A 144 17.85 0.33 8.93
CA HIS A 144 16.56 -0.36 8.99
C HIS A 144 15.44 0.62 8.67
N HIS A 145 14.83 0.44 7.51
CA HIS A 145 13.67 1.21 7.08
C HIS A 145 12.40 0.45 7.44
N LYS A 146 11.56 1.03 8.28
CA LYS A 146 10.23 0.49 8.63
C LYS A 146 9.20 1.61 8.57
N GLY A 147 8.38 1.62 7.52
CA GLY A 147 7.51 2.75 7.20
C GLY A 147 8.29 4.03 6.83
N SER A 148 9.53 3.87 6.38
CA SER A 148 10.38 4.95 5.89
C SER A 148 10.84 4.56 4.48
N ALA A 149 10.53 5.39 3.50
CA ALA A 149 10.96 5.21 2.12
C ALA A 149 12.49 5.34 2.02
N ALA A 150 13.14 4.34 1.43
CA ALA A 150 14.59 4.31 1.28
C ALA A 150 15.01 4.95 -0.04
N VAL A 151 15.61 6.12 0.04
CA VAL A 151 15.86 7.03 -1.08
C VAL A 151 17.32 7.46 -1.15
N ALA A 152 17.69 8.02 -2.30
CA ALA A 152 18.94 8.75 -2.55
C ALA A 152 18.62 10.17 -3.05
N ALA A 153 19.60 11.06 -2.98
CA ALA A 153 19.45 12.41 -3.52
C ALA A 153 19.12 12.38 -5.03
N GLY A 154 18.19 13.24 -5.45
CA GLY A 154 17.67 13.29 -6.81
C GLY A 154 16.52 12.30 -7.09
N ASP A 155 16.29 11.29 -6.23
CA ASP A 155 15.18 10.36 -6.40
C ASP A 155 13.83 11.09 -6.42
N ILE A 156 12.90 10.56 -7.20
CA ILE A 156 11.49 10.92 -7.14
C ILE A 156 10.78 9.90 -6.24
N ALA A 157 10.00 10.37 -5.26
CA ALA A 157 9.34 9.50 -4.30
C ALA A 157 7.87 9.88 -4.08
N PRO A 158 6.95 8.90 -4.00
CA PRO A 158 5.57 9.14 -3.61
C PRO A 158 5.44 9.21 -2.08
N ILE A 159 4.66 10.19 -1.60
CA ILE A 159 4.14 10.26 -0.23
C ILE A 159 2.66 9.94 -0.28
N ALA A 160 2.31 8.70 0.08
CA ALA A 160 0.93 8.23 -0.01
C ALA A 160 0.00 8.96 0.97
N GLY A 161 -1.08 9.49 0.43
CA GLY A 161 -2.20 10.00 1.20
C GLY A 161 -3.16 8.87 1.62
N SER A 162 -4.44 9.15 1.47
CA SER A 162 -5.52 8.18 1.61
C SER A 162 -6.40 8.23 0.38
N ARG A 163 -7.27 7.24 0.22
CA ARG A 163 -8.29 7.18 -0.84
C ARG A 163 -9.26 8.39 -0.92
N ALA A 164 -9.24 9.29 0.05
CA ALA A 164 -10.01 10.54 0.03
C ALA A 164 -9.20 11.77 0.48
N SER A 165 -7.88 11.72 0.33
CA SER A 165 -6.98 12.87 0.52
C SER A 165 -5.90 12.87 -0.57
N LEU A 166 -5.20 13.98 -0.74
CA LEU A 166 -4.11 14.08 -1.70
C LEU A 166 -2.96 13.14 -1.31
N SER A 167 -2.39 12.46 -2.31
CA SER A 167 -1.01 11.95 -2.25
C SER A 167 -0.08 13.01 -2.85
N TYR A 168 1.22 12.89 -2.62
CA TYR A 168 2.19 13.85 -3.15
C TYR A 168 3.34 13.12 -3.82
N VAL A 169 3.97 13.80 -4.78
CA VAL A 169 5.24 13.37 -5.35
C VAL A 169 6.29 14.42 -5.02
N VAL A 170 7.46 13.95 -4.57
CA VAL A 170 8.56 14.81 -4.12
C VAL A 170 9.86 14.43 -4.81
N GLN A 171 10.75 15.40 -4.96
CA GLN A 171 12.17 15.17 -5.28
C GLN A 171 12.99 15.18 -4.00
N VAL A 172 13.88 14.21 -3.86
CA VAL A 172 14.75 14.08 -2.70
C VAL A 172 15.96 14.99 -2.84
N LEU A 173 16.27 15.75 -1.79
CA LEU A 173 17.40 16.68 -1.74
C LEU A 173 18.65 16.04 -1.13
N ASP A 174 19.80 16.66 -1.38
CA ASP A 174 21.12 16.17 -0.91
C ASP A 174 21.21 16.03 0.62
N ALA A 175 20.42 16.80 1.37
CA ALA A 175 20.42 16.81 2.83
C ALA A 175 19.89 15.51 3.48
N THR A 176 19.40 14.54 2.70
CA THR A 176 18.95 13.23 3.19
C THR A 176 20.04 12.37 3.84
N GLY A 177 21.31 12.76 3.75
CA GLY A 177 22.39 12.16 4.56
C GLY A 177 22.08 12.20 6.06
N SER A 178 21.45 13.28 6.54
CA SER A 178 21.06 13.46 7.95
C SER A 178 19.95 12.50 8.41
N SER A 179 19.17 11.95 7.48
CA SER A 179 18.10 10.96 7.73
C SER A 179 18.49 9.54 7.33
N LEU A 180 19.79 9.29 7.10
CA LEU A 180 20.34 8.01 6.65
C LEU A 180 19.70 7.50 5.33
N GLY A 181 19.28 8.43 4.46
CA GLY A 181 18.58 8.10 3.21
C GLY A 181 17.14 7.62 3.42
N GLY A 182 16.50 8.04 4.51
CA GLY A 182 15.10 7.76 4.82
C GLY A 182 14.23 9.00 4.73
N ILE A 183 13.04 8.88 4.14
CA ILE A 183 11.96 9.86 4.26
C ILE A 183 10.65 9.17 4.68
N SER A 184 9.64 9.93 5.09
CA SER A 184 8.29 9.36 5.28
C SER A 184 7.78 8.77 3.97
N HIS A 185 6.99 7.70 4.03
CA HIS A 185 6.43 7.03 2.84
C HIS A 185 4.95 7.38 2.57
N GLY A 186 4.30 8.01 3.55
CA GLY A 186 2.89 8.36 3.52
C GLY A 186 2.45 9.01 4.83
N ALA A 187 1.15 9.30 4.94
CA ALA A 187 0.60 10.07 6.06
C ALA A 187 0.76 9.39 7.43
N GLY A 188 0.81 8.05 7.45
CA GLY A 188 0.76 7.26 8.68
C GLY A 188 -0.63 7.26 9.32
N ARG A 189 -0.90 6.25 10.14
CA ARG A 189 -2.21 6.09 10.78
C ARG A 189 -2.33 6.98 12.01
N LYS A 190 -3.50 7.59 12.17
CA LYS A 190 -3.96 8.28 13.38
C LYS A 190 -4.63 7.31 14.35
N TYR A 191 -5.33 6.29 13.82
CA TYR A 191 -6.05 5.30 14.60
C TYR A 191 -5.70 3.87 14.14
N ASP A 192 -5.67 2.91 15.05
CA ASP A 192 -5.57 1.49 14.70
C ASP A 192 -6.83 1.00 13.97
N ARG A 193 -6.79 -0.22 13.42
CA ARG A 193 -7.91 -0.77 12.62
C ARG A 193 -9.13 -1.11 13.47
N ALA A 194 -8.92 -1.66 14.67
CA ALA A 194 -10.00 -2.08 15.53
C ALA A 194 -10.85 -0.89 15.99
N THR A 195 -10.20 0.22 16.35
CA THR A 195 -10.90 1.43 16.79
C THR A 195 -11.68 2.14 15.69
N MET A 196 -11.39 1.88 14.41
CA MET A 196 -12.14 2.46 13.28
C MET A 196 -13.57 1.97 13.19
N HIS A 197 -13.87 0.75 13.62
CA HIS A 197 -15.23 0.18 13.61
C HIS A 197 -16.21 0.95 14.51
N GLY A 198 -15.72 1.67 15.52
CA GLY A 198 -16.52 2.58 16.34
C GLY A 198 -16.62 4.01 15.80
N ARG A 199 -15.81 4.37 14.78
CA ARG A 199 -15.62 5.74 14.30
C ARG A 199 -16.23 6.01 12.93
N ALA A 200 -16.31 5.00 12.07
CA ALA A 200 -16.75 5.15 10.69
C ALA A 200 -17.62 3.97 10.25
N GLY A 201 -18.54 4.21 9.31
CA GLY A 201 -19.35 3.15 8.71
C GLY A 201 -20.32 2.47 9.69
N ARG A 202 -20.83 3.19 10.69
CA ARG A 202 -21.70 2.65 11.76
C ARG A 202 -23.04 2.15 11.23
N ASN A 203 -23.48 2.70 10.08
CA ASN A 203 -24.66 2.25 9.36
C ASN A 203 -24.35 2.11 7.86
N ARG A 204 -25.32 1.61 7.10
CA ARG A 204 -25.16 1.38 5.66
C ARG A 204 -24.87 2.66 4.88
N SER A 205 -25.57 3.75 5.17
CA SER A 205 -25.39 5.02 4.48
C SER A 205 -23.98 5.58 4.70
N GLU A 206 -23.50 5.60 5.95
CA GLU A 206 -22.13 6.02 6.27
C GLU A 206 -21.09 5.17 5.52
N ARG A 207 -21.29 3.85 5.44
CA ARG A 207 -20.36 2.96 4.74
C ARG A 207 -20.43 3.11 3.22
N ASP A 208 -21.60 3.36 2.65
CA ASP A 208 -21.74 3.58 1.20
C ASP A 208 -21.13 4.95 0.82
N ALA A 209 -21.24 5.96 1.69
CA ALA A 209 -20.55 7.25 1.53
C ALA A 209 -19.02 7.10 1.56
N LEU A 210 -18.50 6.16 2.34
CA LEU A 210 -17.09 5.79 2.32
C LEU A 210 -16.64 5.17 1.00
N LEU A 211 -17.50 4.86 0.01
CA LEU A 211 -17.05 4.35 -1.28
C LEU A 211 -16.71 5.44 -2.30
N ARG A 212 -16.97 6.71 -1.97
CA ARG A 212 -16.65 7.86 -2.82
C ARG A 212 -15.87 8.92 -2.05
N ASN A 213 -15.06 9.71 -2.77
CA ASN A 213 -14.39 10.87 -2.20
C ASN A 213 -15.03 12.18 -2.69
N GLY A 214 -14.58 13.32 -2.13
CA GLY A 214 -15.13 14.64 -2.45
C GLY A 214 -14.95 15.08 -3.91
N TRP A 215 -14.04 14.45 -4.66
CA TRP A 215 -13.83 14.70 -6.09
C TRP A 215 -14.68 13.80 -7.00
N GLY A 216 -15.53 12.95 -6.42
CA GLY A 216 -16.31 11.95 -7.16
C GLY A 216 -15.53 10.66 -7.49
N GLY A 217 -14.29 10.54 -7.00
CA GLY A 217 -13.49 9.33 -7.12
C GLY A 217 -14.09 8.15 -6.36
N GLN A 218 -13.70 6.93 -6.73
CA GLN A 218 -14.37 5.68 -6.32
C GLN A 218 -13.41 4.69 -5.67
N LEU A 219 -13.86 4.06 -4.59
CA LEU A 219 -13.20 2.90 -3.98
C LEU A 219 -13.81 1.60 -4.52
N ILE A 220 -12.97 0.74 -5.09
CA ILE A 220 -13.31 -0.65 -5.43
C ILE A 220 -12.81 -1.55 -4.31
N CYS A 221 -13.72 -1.90 -3.40
CA CYS A 221 -13.44 -2.77 -2.26
C CYS A 221 -14.72 -3.50 -1.80
N ASP A 222 -14.80 -4.81 -2.04
CA ASP A 222 -15.91 -5.65 -1.58
C ASP A 222 -15.80 -6.04 -0.10
N ASP A 223 -14.61 -5.88 0.48
CA ASP A 223 -14.35 -6.14 1.89
C ASP A 223 -14.82 -4.96 2.75
N ARG A 224 -15.96 -5.14 3.41
CA ARG A 224 -16.62 -4.11 4.22
C ARG A 224 -15.77 -3.66 5.41
N ASN A 225 -14.95 -4.55 5.97
CA ASN A 225 -14.08 -4.19 7.09
C ASN A 225 -12.96 -3.27 6.60
N LEU A 226 -12.32 -3.61 5.47
CA LEU A 226 -11.27 -2.76 4.89
C LEU A 226 -11.78 -1.37 4.49
N VAL A 227 -13.04 -1.24 4.04
CA VAL A 227 -13.64 0.07 3.74
C VAL A 227 -13.64 1.00 4.97
N ILE A 228 -13.89 0.43 6.15
CA ILE A 228 -13.95 1.14 7.44
C ILE A 228 -12.54 1.35 8.01
N GLU A 229 -11.75 0.28 8.07
CA GLU A 229 -10.41 0.27 8.67
C GLU A 229 -9.44 1.22 7.95
N GLU A 230 -9.62 1.41 6.65
CA GLU A 230 -8.80 2.26 5.79
C GLU A 230 -9.58 3.51 5.32
N ALA A 231 -10.59 3.94 6.09
CA ALA A 231 -11.25 5.24 5.86
C ALA A 231 -10.26 6.40 6.01
N ALA A 232 -10.47 7.50 5.29
CA ALA A 232 -9.54 8.64 5.29
C ALA A 232 -9.29 9.23 6.69
N SER A 233 -10.31 9.24 7.56
CA SER A 233 -10.17 9.69 8.96
C SER A 233 -9.26 8.81 9.82
N ALA A 234 -8.86 7.63 9.34
CA ALA A 234 -7.88 6.76 9.99
C ALA A 234 -6.44 7.26 9.84
N TYR A 235 -6.18 8.22 8.95
CA TYR A 235 -4.85 8.69 8.58
C TYR A 235 -4.61 10.13 9.02
N LYS A 236 -3.33 10.51 9.14
CA LYS A 236 -2.93 11.90 9.30
C LYS A 236 -3.01 12.65 7.95
N ASP A 237 -2.69 13.93 7.95
CA ASP A 237 -2.57 14.72 6.72
C ASP A 237 -1.20 14.48 6.06
N ALA A 238 -1.20 13.90 4.85
CA ALA A 238 0.02 13.74 4.06
C ALA A 238 0.64 15.09 3.63
N GLY A 239 -0.18 16.13 3.47
CA GLY A 239 0.30 17.47 3.15
C GLY A 239 1.16 18.04 4.28
N GLN A 240 0.76 17.81 5.54
CA GLN A 240 1.60 18.18 6.69
C GLN A 240 2.93 17.42 6.68
N VAL A 241 2.90 16.11 6.41
CA VAL A 241 4.14 15.31 6.32
C VAL A 241 5.09 15.88 5.25
N VAL A 242 4.56 16.28 4.09
CA VAL A 242 5.38 16.89 3.02
C VAL A 242 5.94 18.24 3.45
N ARG A 243 5.15 19.09 4.12
CA ARG A 243 5.63 20.37 4.67
C ARG A 243 6.76 20.15 5.67
N ASP A 244 6.59 19.22 6.61
CA ASP A 244 7.62 18.91 7.62
C ASP A 244 8.93 18.43 6.97
N LEU A 245 8.84 17.59 5.93
CA LEU A 245 10.02 17.12 5.18
C LEU A 245 10.71 18.25 4.39
N ALA A 246 9.93 19.17 3.82
CA ALA A 246 10.45 20.32 3.08
C ALA A 246 11.10 21.35 4.02
N GLU A 247 10.49 21.63 5.17
CA GLU A 247 11.05 22.49 6.23
C GLU A 247 12.36 21.91 6.79
N ALA A 248 12.45 20.59 6.89
CA ALA A 248 13.69 19.89 7.23
C ALA A 248 14.74 19.88 6.09
N GLY A 249 14.41 20.45 4.92
CA GLY A 249 15.31 20.50 3.76
C GLY A 249 15.55 19.15 3.09
N LEU A 250 14.72 18.14 3.35
CA LEU A 250 14.92 16.78 2.85
C LEU A 250 14.33 16.56 1.46
N VAL A 251 13.28 17.31 1.11
CA VAL A 251 12.55 17.13 -0.15
C VAL A 251 12.06 18.45 -0.71
N LEU A 252 11.83 18.46 -2.03
CA LEU A 252 11.04 19.46 -2.74
C LEU A 252 9.72 18.81 -3.18
N ALA A 253 8.58 19.44 -2.89
CA ALA A 253 7.29 18.98 -3.41
C ALA A 253 7.17 19.30 -4.90
N LEU A 254 6.75 18.33 -5.70
CA LEU A 254 6.60 18.46 -7.16
C LEU A 254 5.13 18.52 -7.58
N ALA A 255 4.31 17.63 -7.03
CA ALA A 255 2.89 17.58 -7.39
C ALA A 255 2.03 17.04 -6.26
N ALA A 256 0.80 17.53 -6.19
CA ALA A 256 -0.28 16.93 -5.43
C ALA A 256 -1.18 16.11 -6.36
N MET A 257 -1.55 14.91 -5.91
CA MET A 257 -2.20 13.88 -6.70
C MET A 257 -3.54 13.51 -6.06
N LYS A 258 -4.65 13.75 -6.75
CA LYS A 258 -5.97 13.38 -6.25
C LYS A 258 -6.37 11.97 -6.70
N PRO A 259 -6.92 11.15 -5.78
CA PRO A 259 -7.38 9.80 -6.09
C PRO A 259 -8.66 9.82 -6.93
N LEU A 260 -8.64 9.16 -8.10
CA LEU A 260 -9.81 8.97 -8.95
C LEU A 260 -10.43 7.59 -8.76
N VAL A 261 -9.61 6.54 -8.76
CA VAL A 261 -10.05 5.17 -8.50
C VAL A 261 -9.03 4.48 -7.61
N THR A 262 -9.44 4.07 -6.42
CA THR A 262 -8.62 3.26 -5.51
C THR A 262 -9.13 1.83 -5.56
N TYR A 263 -8.32 0.89 -6.07
CA TYR A 263 -8.64 -0.53 -6.02
C TYR A 263 -7.90 -1.19 -4.86
N LYS A 264 -8.63 -2.00 -4.06
CA LYS A 264 -8.05 -2.79 -2.97
C LYS A 264 -8.30 -4.29 -3.11
N LYS A 265 -9.58 -4.68 -3.07
CA LYS A 265 -10.00 -6.10 -3.06
C LYS A 265 -11.38 -6.22 -3.69
N ALA A 266 -11.49 -6.99 -4.76
CA ALA A 266 -12.76 -7.39 -5.36
C ALA A 266 -12.89 -8.91 -5.31
N VAL A 267 -14.11 -9.42 -5.17
CA VAL A 267 -14.41 -10.86 -5.26
C VAL A 267 -15.05 -11.13 -6.61
N GLU A 268 -14.58 -12.15 -7.34
CA GLU A 268 -15.27 -12.61 -8.55
C GLU A 268 -16.55 -13.38 -8.15
N GLY A 269 -17.71 -12.80 -8.45
CA GLY A 269 -19.03 -13.37 -8.16
C GLY A 269 -20.08 -12.30 -7.86
N PRO A 270 -21.40 -12.62 -7.89
CA PRO A 270 -22.42 -11.65 -7.54
C PRO A 270 -22.19 -11.18 -6.09
N SER A 271 -21.82 -9.91 -5.94
CA SER A 271 -21.70 -9.29 -4.62
C SER A 271 -23.00 -9.52 -3.87
N ASP A 272 -22.94 -10.19 -2.72
CA ASP A 272 -24.09 -10.47 -1.87
C ASP A 272 -24.62 -9.16 -1.24
N ARG A 273 -25.21 -8.32 -2.10
CA ARG A 273 -25.91 -7.07 -1.79
C ARG A 273 -27.34 -7.35 -1.32
N THR A 274 -27.76 -8.61 -1.34
CA THR A 274 -29.05 -9.09 -0.87
C THR A 274 -28.86 -10.32 0.00
N ARG A 275 -28.34 -10.14 1.22
CA ARG A 275 -28.68 -11.09 2.28
C ARG A 275 -30.20 -11.07 2.44
N SER A 276 -30.82 -12.17 2.03
CA SER A 276 -32.19 -12.53 2.30
C SER A 276 -32.50 -12.25 3.78
N LYS A 277 -33.61 -11.56 4.04
CA LYS A 277 -34.14 -11.40 5.40
C LYS A 277 -34.29 -12.81 5.99
N PRO A 278 -33.88 -13.07 7.25
CA PRO A 278 -34.23 -14.31 7.89
C PRO A 278 -35.74 -14.39 7.93
N ILE A 279 -36.30 -15.42 7.30
CA ILE A 279 -37.71 -15.79 7.47
C ILE A 279 -37.85 -16.10 8.96
N ARG A 280 -38.40 -15.14 9.71
CA ARG A 280 -38.88 -15.41 11.07
C ARG A 280 -40.02 -16.38 10.93
N ASP A 281 -39.75 -17.64 11.25
CA ASP A 281 -40.75 -18.66 11.42
C ASP A 281 -41.80 -18.16 12.42
N ARG A 282 -43.00 -17.89 11.91
CA ARG A 282 -44.14 -17.36 12.66
C ARG A 282 -45.04 -18.50 13.17
N GLN A 283 -44.53 -19.73 13.27
CA GLN A 283 -45.21 -20.86 13.90
C GLN A 283 -44.60 -21.17 15.28
N GLY A 284 -44.95 -20.35 16.27
CA GLY A 284 -44.55 -20.59 17.66
C GLY A 284 -45.24 -19.73 18.71
N ARG A 285 -46.36 -19.08 18.37
CA ARG A 285 -47.05 -18.15 19.29
C ARG A 285 -48.58 -18.24 19.26
N ARG A 286 -49.14 -19.42 18.97
CA ARG A 286 -50.58 -19.68 19.12
C ARG A 286 -50.98 -20.81 20.09
N ASP A 287 -50.04 -21.59 20.64
CA ASP A 287 -50.39 -22.73 21.51
C ASP A 287 -50.07 -22.54 23.01
N ARG A 288 -50.14 -21.30 23.52
CA ARG A 288 -50.03 -21.03 24.97
C ARG A 288 -51.21 -20.24 25.56
N HIS A 289 -52.40 -20.36 24.96
CA HIS A 289 -53.67 -19.89 25.54
C HIS A 289 -54.83 -20.87 25.34
N ALA A 290 -54.54 -22.18 25.34
CA ALA A 290 -55.55 -23.21 25.43
C ALA A 290 -55.00 -24.37 26.26
N ARG A 291 -55.09 -24.22 27.58
CA ARG A 291 -55.06 -25.25 28.63
C ARG A 291 -55.29 -24.53 29.96
N ASP A 292 -56.56 -24.21 30.19
CA ASP A 292 -57.20 -24.53 31.45
C ASP A 292 -57.46 -26.04 31.47
#